data_AF-A0A7K2M6C6-F1
#
_entry.id   AF-A0A7K2M6C6-F1
#
_cell.length_a   1.000
_cell.length_b   1.000
_cell.length_c   1.000
_cell.angle_alpha   90.00
_cell.angle_beta   90.00
_cell.angle_gamma   90.00
#
_symmetry.space_group_name_H-M   'P 1'
#
loop_
_entity.id
_entity.type
_entity.pdbx_description
1 polymer ?
#
loop_
_entity_poly.entity_id
_entity_poly.type
_entity_poly.pdbx_seq_one_letter_code
_entity_poly.pdbx_strand_id
1 'polypeptide(L)'
;ARAWPEVERPRRAAVSSFGVSGTNAHVILEQAPQEAETPPPAGDGGARTVPWLLSAKSEAALRAHAERFLADVVGLDSVAVAQTLLHSRAALTERAVVVGGEGGELSLGLRALAEGVPSPFVVTGSADVEGGTVFVFPGQGHQWAGMGARLLESEPVFAGALAECARALSAYVEWDLLDVVRQVEGAPGFDRVDVVQPASFAVMVALARLWQHYGVRPDAVVGHSQGEIAAAHVAGALSLEDAVRVVALRSQAIGGRLAGRGGMMFLPVSR
;
A
#
# COMPACT_ATOMS: atom_id res chain seq x y z
N ALA A 1 43.66 13.45 -18.28
CA ALA A 1 42.82 14.63 -17.98
C ALA A 1 43.56 15.55 -17.01
N ARG A 2 43.37 16.88 -17.08
CA ARG A 2 43.88 17.82 -16.06
C ARG A 2 42.79 18.09 -15.03
N ALA A 3 43.17 18.26 -13.78
CA ALA A 3 42.25 18.68 -12.71
C ALA A 3 41.70 20.08 -13.00
N TRP A 4 40.42 20.31 -12.69
CA TRP A 4 39.84 21.65 -12.74
C TRP A 4 40.40 22.48 -11.58
N PRO A 5 40.86 23.73 -11.79
CA PRO A 5 41.35 24.57 -10.71
C PRO A 5 40.32 24.74 -9.59
N GLU A 6 40.73 24.54 -8.33
CA GLU A 6 39.93 24.89 -7.17
C GLU A 6 39.94 26.41 -7.01
N VAL A 7 38.74 27.01 -6.98
CA VAL A 7 38.54 28.45 -6.87
C VAL A 7 37.31 28.71 -6.00
N GLU A 8 37.32 29.81 -5.24
CA GLU A 8 36.21 30.21 -4.35
C GLU A 8 35.00 30.81 -5.09
N ARG A 9 34.89 30.56 -6.39
CA ARG A 9 33.82 31.06 -7.26
C ARG A 9 33.26 29.91 -8.10
N PRO A 10 32.02 30.00 -8.60
CA PRO A 10 31.47 29.00 -9.50
C PRO A 10 32.41 28.74 -10.67
N ARG A 11 32.64 27.46 -10.96
CA ARG A 11 33.46 27.06 -12.10
C ARG A 11 32.79 27.53 -13.39
N ARG A 12 33.56 28.12 -14.30
CA ARG A 12 33.07 28.61 -15.59
C ARG A 12 33.86 27.99 -16.74
N ALA A 13 33.16 27.67 -17.81
CA ALA A 13 33.75 27.22 -19.07
C ALA A 13 33.04 27.90 -20.24
N ALA A 14 33.65 27.86 -21.40
CA ALA A 14 33.02 28.35 -22.62
C ALA A 14 33.05 27.28 -23.71
N VAL A 15 31.99 27.24 -24.51
CA VAL A 15 31.84 26.38 -25.69
C VAL A 15 31.71 27.28 -26.91
N SER A 16 32.65 27.16 -27.86
CA SER A 16 32.62 27.87 -29.14
C SER A 16 32.30 26.89 -30.28
N SER A 17 31.50 27.32 -31.25
CA SER A 17 31.24 26.57 -32.49
C SER A 17 31.28 27.52 -33.69
N PHE A 18 32.04 27.15 -34.72
CA PHE A 18 32.27 27.95 -35.92
C PHE A 18 31.84 27.15 -37.14
N GLY A 19 30.70 27.51 -37.73
CA GLY A 19 30.13 26.81 -38.87
C GLY A 19 30.85 27.17 -40.17
N VAL A 20 30.91 26.22 -41.11
CA VAL A 20 31.50 26.41 -42.45
C VAL A 20 30.83 27.53 -43.26
N SER A 21 29.56 27.84 -42.96
CA SER A 21 28.81 28.96 -43.56
C SER A 21 29.21 30.34 -43.03
N GLY A 22 30.06 30.41 -42.00
CA GLY A 22 30.46 31.65 -41.33
C GLY A 22 29.62 32.02 -40.10
N THR A 23 28.62 31.22 -39.72
CA THR A 23 27.85 31.43 -38.49
C THR A 23 28.62 30.94 -37.28
N ASN A 24 28.81 31.82 -36.29
CA ASN A 24 29.58 31.55 -35.08
C ASN A 24 28.68 31.62 -33.85
N ALA A 25 28.87 30.70 -32.91
CA ALA A 25 28.20 30.70 -31.61
C ALA A 25 29.23 30.55 -30.47
N HIS A 26 29.00 31.26 -29.37
CA HIS A 26 29.82 31.20 -28.17
C HIS A 26 28.92 31.22 -26.94
N VAL A 27 29.05 30.22 -26.07
CA VAL A 27 28.25 30.06 -24.85
C VAL A 27 29.17 29.97 -23.65
N ILE A 28 28.86 30.70 -22.59
CA ILE A 28 29.52 30.60 -21.30
C ILE A 28 28.62 29.79 -20.36
N LEU A 29 29.18 28.73 -19.78
CA LEU A 29 28.54 27.87 -18.80
C LEU A 29 29.10 28.20 -17.42
N GLU A 30 28.23 28.20 -16.42
CA GLU A 30 28.57 28.34 -15.01
C GLU A 30 28.07 27.12 -14.24
N GLN A 31 28.84 26.67 -13.26
CA GLN A 31 28.45 25.62 -12.32
C GLN A 31 27.12 25.97 -11.66
N ALA A 32 26.23 24.98 -11.55
CA ALA A 32 24.98 25.16 -10.82
C ALA A 32 25.25 25.59 -9.36
N PRO A 33 24.39 26.44 -8.77
CA PRO A 33 24.51 26.79 -7.36
C PRO A 33 24.60 25.53 -6.51
N GLN A 34 25.52 25.52 -5.55
CA GLN A 34 25.57 24.44 -4.57
C GLN A 34 24.39 24.63 -3.63
N GLU A 35 23.32 23.86 -3.85
CA GLU A 35 22.28 23.72 -2.84
C GLU A 35 22.89 23.05 -1.63
N ALA A 36 22.63 23.61 -0.44
CA ALA A 36 23.01 22.94 0.79
C ALA A 36 22.37 21.56 0.78
N GLU A 37 23.18 20.51 0.89
CA GLU A 37 22.67 19.16 1.10
C GLU A 37 21.78 19.23 2.33
N THR A 38 20.47 19.18 2.10
CA THR A 38 19.53 19.08 3.20
C THR A 38 19.79 17.71 3.78
N PRO A 39 20.27 17.59 5.04
CA PRO A 39 20.49 16.29 5.61
C PRO A 39 19.18 15.51 5.47
N PRO A 40 19.24 14.23 5.06
CA PRO A 40 18.03 13.43 4.93
C PRO A 40 17.27 13.55 6.25
N PRO A 41 15.93 13.73 6.22
CA PRO A 41 15.16 13.75 7.45
C PRO A 41 15.57 12.54 8.28
N ALA A 42 15.85 12.75 9.56
CA ALA A 42 16.24 11.67 10.45
C ALA A 42 15.17 10.58 10.32
N GLY A 43 15.52 9.49 9.62
CA GLY A 43 14.63 8.35 9.49
C GLY A 43 14.34 7.87 10.90
N ASP A 44 13.07 7.57 11.18
CA ASP A 44 12.81 6.62 12.25
C ASP A 44 13.64 5.38 11.91
N GLY A 45 14.51 4.92 12.79
CA GLY A 45 15.40 3.79 12.52
C GLY A 45 14.68 2.45 12.36
N GLY A 46 13.41 2.45 11.98
CA GLY A 46 12.64 1.27 11.62
C GLY A 46 12.73 1.04 10.11
N ALA A 47 12.85 -0.23 9.73
CA ALA A 47 12.70 -0.59 8.33
C ALA A 47 11.32 -0.25 7.81
N ARG A 48 11.29 0.67 6.86
CA ARG A 48 10.10 1.01 6.11
C ARG A 48 10.06 0.16 4.85
N THR A 49 8.98 -0.58 4.68
CA THR A 49 8.65 -1.20 3.40
C THR A 49 8.44 -0.10 2.36
N VAL A 50 9.22 -0.12 1.28
CA VAL A 50 9.12 0.85 0.19
C VAL A 50 8.74 0.19 -1.13
N PRO A 51 7.86 0.81 -1.93
CA PRO A 51 7.55 0.34 -3.28
C PRO A 51 8.46 1.02 -4.32
N TRP A 52 9.16 0.25 -5.13
CA TRP A 52 9.80 0.71 -6.36
C TRP A 52 8.90 0.44 -7.56
N LEU A 53 8.46 1.53 -8.19
CA LEU A 53 7.56 1.52 -9.34
C LEU A 53 8.38 1.50 -10.63
N LEU A 54 8.26 0.44 -11.42
CA LEU A 54 8.85 0.34 -12.74
C LEU A 54 7.75 0.30 -13.79
N SER A 55 7.98 0.95 -14.94
CA SER A 55 7.11 0.78 -16.09
C SER A 55 7.86 0.83 -17.41
N ALA A 56 7.30 0.19 -18.43
CA ALA A 56 7.83 0.17 -19.80
C ALA A 56 6.69 0.01 -20.82
N LYS A 57 7.03 0.13 -22.11
CA LYS A 57 6.07 -0.08 -23.21
C LYS A 57 5.87 -1.56 -23.58
N SER A 58 6.68 -2.45 -23.04
CA SER A 58 6.59 -3.90 -23.25
C SER A 58 7.22 -4.65 -22.08
N GLU A 59 6.82 -5.90 -21.86
CA GLU A 59 7.36 -6.74 -20.79
C GLU A 59 8.88 -6.94 -20.92
N ALA A 60 9.38 -7.11 -22.16
CA ALA A 60 10.80 -7.24 -22.43
C ALA A 60 11.58 -5.98 -22.05
N ALA A 61 11.02 -4.80 -22.33
CA ALA A 61 11.62 -3.53 -21.93
C ALA A 61 11.56 -3.31 -20.41
N LEU A 62 10.52 -3.82 -19.74
CA LEU A 62 10.38 -3.78 -18.28
C LEU A 62 11.45 -4.66 -17.61
N ARG A 63 11.65 -5.88 -18.11
CA ARG A 63 12.71 -6.80 -17.66
C ARG A 63 14.10 -6.19 -17.84
N ALA A 64 14.39 -5.66 -19.03
CA ALA A 64 15.66 -5.00 -19.31
C ALA A 64 15.85 -3.74 -18.44
N HIS A 65 14.77 -3.04 -18.08
CA HIS A 65 14.85 -1.92 -17.16
C HIS A 65 15.24 -2.37 -15.74
N ALA A 66 14.63 -3.45 -15.25
CA ALA A 66 14.94 -4.04 -13.95
C ALA A 66 16.40 -4.53 -13.87
N GLU A 67 16.91 -5.16 -14.94
CA GLU A 67 18.29 -5.61 -15.03
C GLU A 67 19.30 -4.46 -14.92
N ARG A 68 19.11 -3.40 -15.74
CA ARG A 68 19.97 -2.21 -15.66
C ARG A 68 19.89 -1.55 -14.28
N PHE A 69 18.69 -1.46 -13.74
CA PHE A 69 18.48 -0.83 -12.44
C PHE A 69 19.15 -1.61 -11.31
N LEU A 70 19.11 -2.94 -11.35
CA LEU A 70 19.81 -3.79 -10.38
C LEU A 70 21.32 -3.53 -10.34
N ALA A 71 21.95 -3.21 -11.47
CA ALA A 71 23.38 -2.93 -11.55
C ALA A 71 23.79 -1.64 -10.83
N ASP A 72 22.91 -0.64 -10.81
CA ASP A 72 23.22 0.72 -10.34
C ASP A 72 22.68 1.04 -8.94
N VAL A 73 21.79 0.21 -8.39
CA VAL A 73 21.02 0.55 -7.17
C VAL A 73 21.74 0.28 -5.84
N VAL A 74 22.88 -0.41 -5.89
CA VAL A 74 23.63 -0.79 -4.68
C VAL A 74 24.13 0.46 -3.96
N GLY A 75 23.76 0.60 -2.67
CA GLY A 75 24.19 1.73 -1.82
C GLY A 75 23.36 3.00 -1.98
N LEU A 76 22.31 3.00 -2.82
CA LEU A 76 21.37 4.10 -2.91
C LEU A 76 20.35 4.06 -1.76
N ASP A 77 19.87 5.24 -1.35
CA ASP A 77 18.74 5.37 -0.43
C ASP A 77 17.44 4.91 -1.12
N SER A 78 16.87 3.81 -0.61
CA SER A 78 15.67 3.18 -1.17
C SER A 78 14.46 4.11 -1.21
N VAL A 79 14.33 5.05 -0.25
CA VAL A 79 13.22 6.01 -0.21
C VAL A 79 13.40 7.08 -1.31
N ALA A 80 14.59 7.66 -1.41
CA ALA A 80 14.91 8.64 -2.48
C ALA A 80 14.73 8.03 -3.87
N VAL A 81 15.10 6.76 -4.03
CA VAL A 81 14.88 6.00 -5.25
C VAL A 81 13.38 5.83 -5.54
N ALA A 82 12.57 5.40 -4.56
CA ALA A 82 11.13 5.28 -4.71
C ALA A 82 10.48 6.62 -5.12
N GLN A 83 10.89 7.73 -4.48
CA GLN A 83 10.42 9.07 -4.82
C GLN A 83 10.79 9.47 -6.26
N THR A 84 12.00 9.15 -6.72
CA THR A 84 12.44 9.42 -8.08
C THR A 84 11.64 8.61 -9.10
N LEU A 85 11.38 7.33 -8.81
CA LEU A 85 10.56 6.47 -9.66
C LEU A 85 9.11 6.97 -9.76
N LEU A 86 8.57 7.53 -8.69
CA LEU A 86 7.21 8.06 -8.66
C LEU A 86 7.07 9.42 -9.38
N HIS A 87 7.97 10.37 -9.13
CA HIS A 87 7.79 11.76 -9.56
C HIS A 87 8.54 12.13 -10.85
N SER A 88 9.60 11.38 -11.19
CA SER A 88 10.54 11.74 -12.26
C SER A 88 10.54 10.75 -13.42
N ARG A 89 9.58 9.82 -13.47
CA ARG A 89 9.43 8.84 -14.55
C ARG A 89 8.00 8.83 -15.07
N ALA A 90 7.85 8.62 -16.37
CA ALA A 90 6.53 8.43 -16.98
C ALA A 90 5.95 7.08 -16.55
N ALA A 91 4.65 7.05 -16.26
CA ALA A 91 3.92 5.81 -16.02
C ALA A 91 3.45 5.22 -17.36
N LEU A 92 4.06 4.10 -17.78
CA LEU A 92 3.76 3.39 -19.02
C LEU A 92 2.83 2.20 -18.76
N THR A 93 2.48 1.47 -19.83
CA THR A 93 1.45 0.41 -19.81
C THR A 93 1.88 -0.83 -19.03
N GLU A 94 3.07 -1.36 -19.30
CA GLU A 94 3.58 -2.54 -18.56
C GLU A 94 4.21 -2.08 -17.27
N ARG A 95 3.71 -2.57 -16.13
CA ARG A 95 4.10 -2.09 -14.80
C ARG A 95 4.56 -3.23 -13.91
N ALA A 96 5.52 -2.90 -13.05
CA ALA A 96 5.88 -3.73 -11.92
C ALA A 96 6.04 -2.86 -10.67
N VAL A 97 5.64 -3.41 -9.53
CA VAL A 97 5.95 -2.87 -8.22
C VAL A 97 6.83 -3.87 -7.50
N VAL A 98 8.04 -3.45 -7.16
CA VAL A 98 8.95 -4.22 -6.31
C VAL A 98 8.86 -3.68 -4.90
N VAL A 99 8.48 -4.52 -3.94
CA VAL A 99 8.22 -4.12 -2.55
C VAL A 99 9.26 -4.78 -1.65
N GLY A 100 9.93 -3.98 -0.81
CA GLY A 100 10.89 -4.50 0.17
C GLY A 100 11.27 -3.44 1.20
N GLY A 101 11.71 -3.89 2.38
CA GLY A 101 12.15 -3.02 3.47
C GLY A 101 13.57 -3.29 3.94
N GLU A 102 13.93 -4.55 4.20
CA GLU A 102 15.25 -4.96 4.71
C GLU A 102 15.89 -6.04 3.85
N GLY A 103 17.12 -6.44 4.20
CA GLY A 103 17.68 -7.73 3.78
C GLY A 103 17.91 -7.92 2.28
N GLY A 104 17.94 -6.83 1.50
CA GLY A 104 18.11 -6.90 0.04
C GLY A 104 16.86 -7.37 -0.72
N GLU A 105 15.67 -7.34 -0.11
CA GLU A 105 14.39 -7.73 -0.72
C GLU A 105 14.15 -7.01 -2.06
N LEU A 106 14.45 -5.70 -2.13
CA LEU A 106 14.32 -4.91 -3.36
C LEU A 106 15.24 -5.43 -4.47
N SER A 107 16.48 -5.82 -4.14
CA SER A 107 17.42 -6.39 -5.10
C SER A 107 16.98 -7.79 -5.56
N LEU A 108 16.46 -8.61 -4.64
CA LEU A 108 15.89 -9.92 -4.97
C LEU A 108 14.67 -9.77 -5.91
N GLY A 109 13.80 -8.81 -5.63
CA GLY A 109 12.64 -8.51 -6.47
C GLY A 109 13.04 -7.97 -7.85
N LEU A 110 14.01 -7.07 -7.95
CA LEU A 110 14.52 -6.59 -9.23
C LEU A 110 15.15 -7.72 -10.06
N ARG A 111 15.92 -8.62 -9.43
CA ARG A 111 16.49 -9.80 -10.11
C ARG A 111 15.38 -10.71 -10.63
N ALA A 112 14.41 -11.04 -9.78
CA ALA A 112 13.28 -11.87 -10.17
C ALA A 112 12.48 -11.25 -11.31
N LEU A 113 12.28 -9.93 -11.30
CA LEU A 113 11.63 -9.20 -12.38
C LEU A 113 12.44 -9.23 -13.68
N ALA A 114 13.77 -9.07 -13.61
CA ALA A 114 14.64 -9.12 -14.78
C ALA A 114 14.64 -10.51 -15.46
N GLU A 115 14.75 -11.57 -14.65
CA GLU A 115 14.63 -12.96 -15.11
C GLU A 115 13.17 -13.33 -15.45
N GLY A 116 12.23 -12.53 -14.94
CA GLY A 116 10.78 -12.72 -14.87
C GLY A 116 10.38 -14.12 -14.47
N VAL A 117 10.87 -14.47 -13.29
CA VAL A 117 10.41 -15.57 -12.46
C VAL A 117 9.47 -15.02 -11.37
N PRO A 118 8.48 -15.81 -10.90
CA PRO A 118 7.61 -15.38 -9.82
C PRO A 118 8.38 -15.03 -8.54
N SER A 119 7.95 -13.99 -7.84
CA SER A 119 8.54 -13.57 -6.57
C SER A 119 7.48 -12.95 -5.65
N PRO A 120 7.54 -13.22 -4.33
CA PRO A 120 6.64 -12.58 -3.38
C PRO A 120 6.87 -11.07 -3.25
N PHE A 121 8.01 -10.56 -3.74
CA PHE A 121 8.39 -9.15 -3.68
C PHE A 121 7.98 -8.36 -4.92
N VAL A 122 7.38 -9.01 -5.93
CA VAL A 122 7.09 -8.40 -7.23
C VAL A 122 5.64 -8.62 -7.60
N VAL A 123 4.95 -7.52 -7.89
CA VAL A 123 3.63 -7.55 -8.54
C VAL A 123 3.78 -6.95 -9.92
N THR A 124 3.38 -7.69 -10.96
CA THR A 124 3.38 -7.22 -12.34
C THR A 124 1.95 -7.09 -12.86
N GLY A 125 1.73 -6.17 -13.78
CA GLY A 125 0.45 -6.06 -14.48
C GLY A 125 0.50 -5.01 -15.59
N SER A 126 -0.46 -5.09 -16.49
CA SER A 126 -0.65 -4.12 -17.55
C SER A 126 -1.75 -3.13 -17.14
N ALA A 127 -1.52 -1.85 -17.40
CA ALA A 127 -2.53 -0.81 -17.19
C ALA A 127 -3.38 -0.65 -18.45
N ASP A 128 -4.19 -1.68 -18.74
CA ASP A 128 -5.05 -1.80 -19.93
C ASP A 128 -6.55 -1.70 -19.61
N VAL A 129 -6.92 -1.64 -18.33
CA VAL A 129 -8.30 -1.47 -17.88
C VAL A 129 -8.61 0.01 -17.65
N GLU A 130 -9.63 0.51 -18.34
CA GLU A 130 -10.31 1.75 -18.01
C GLU A 130 -11.54 1.42 -17.14
N GLY A 131 -11.66 2.03 -15.96
CA GLY A 131 -12.80 1.78 -15.08
C GLY A 131 -12.68 2.44 -13.71
N GLY A 132 -13.79 2.36 -12.96
CA GLY A 132 -13.85 2.80 -11.56
C GLY A 132 -13.33 1.74 -10.59
N THR A 133 -13.04 2.18 -9.36
CA THR A 133 -12.60 1.33 -8.26
C THR A 133 -13.79 0.79 -7.49
N VAL A 134 -13.82 -0.52 -7.24
CA VAL A 134 -14.85 -1.16 -6.38
C VAL A 134 -14.22 -1.71 -5.12
N PHE A 135 -14.73 -1.31 -3.95
CA PHE A 135 -14.38 -1.97 -2.69
C PHE A 135 -15.33 -3.13 -2.42
N VAL A 136 -14.77 -4.33 -2.25
CA VAL A 136 -15.51 -5.57 -2.00
C VAL A 136 -15.33 -6.00 -0.56
N PHE A 137 -16.43 -6.11 0.17
CA PHE A 137 -16.48 -6.44 1.58
C PHE A 137 -17.01 -7.87 1.77
N PRO A 138 -16.14 -8.86 2.02
CA PRO A 138 -16.55 -10.25 2.12
C PRO A 138 -17.38 -10.54 3.38
N GLY A 139 -18.06 -11.68 3.35
CA GLY A 139 -18.70 -12.25 4.53
C GLY A 139 -17.69 -12.93 5.47
N GLN A 140 -18.23 -13.68 6.44
CA GLN A 140 -17.42 -14.50 7.34
C GLN A 140 -16.70 -15.64 6.58
N GLY A 141 -15.48 -15.98 6.99
CA GLY A 141 -14.67 -17.07 6.43
C GLY A 141 -13.20 -16.71 6.17
N HIS A 142 -12.85 -15.42 6.17
CA HIS A 142 -11.53 -14.92 5.81
C HIS A 142 -10.73 -14.41 7.02
N GLN A 143 -11.31 -14.47 8.21
CA GLN A 143 -10.66 -14.10 9.46
C GLN A 143 -9.51 -15.05 9.79
N TRP A 144 -8.49 -14.51 10.44
CA TRP A 144 -7.37 -15.28 11.00
C TRP A 144 -6.88 -14.59 12.26
N ALA A 145 -6.35 -15.38 13.19
CA ALA A 145 -5.96 -14.90 14.51
C ALA A 145 -4.78 -13.90 14.40
N GLY A 146 -4.93 -12.69 14.93
CA GLY A 146 -3.94 -11.60 14.78
C GLY A 146 -4.15 -10.70 13.55
N MET A 147 -5.27 -10.87 12.81
CA MET A 147 -5.58 -9.98 11.68
C MET A 147 -5.63 -8.51 12.13
N GLY A 148 -4.87 -7.66 11.43
CA GLY A 148 -4.80 -6.22 11.73
C GLY A 148 -3.83 -5.83 12.86
N ALA A 149 -3.25 -6.76 13.62
CA ALA A 149 -2.35 -6.43 14.74
C ALA A 149 -1.13 -5.62 14.31
N ARG A 150 -0.43 -6.04 13.24
CA ARG A 150 0.72 -5.28 12.71
C ARG A 150 0.33 -3.88 12.22
N LEU A 151 -0.82 -3.76 11.54
CA LEU A 151 -1.31 -2.47 11.06
C LEU A 151 -1.73 -1.55 12.21
N LEU A 152 -2.22 -2.11 13.32
CA LEU A 152 -2.52 -1.33 14.53
C LEU A 152 -1.27 -0.67 15.12
N GLU A 153 -0.10 -1.28 14.93
CA GLU A 153 1.19 -0.76 15.39
C GLU A 153 1.84 0.19 14.38
N SER A 154 1.77 -0.15 13.08
CA SER A 154 2.52 0.54 12.03
C SER A 154 1.74 1.63 11.28
N GLU A 155 0.40 1.62 11.30
CA GLU A 155 -0.44 2.48 10.48
C GLU A 155 -1.41 3.33 11.33
N PRO A 156 -1.06 4.59 11.66
CA PRO A 156 -1.86 5.44 12.54
C PRO A 156 -3.31 5.66 12.06
N VAL A 157 -3.53 5.70 10.74
CA VAL A 157 -4.87 5.85 10.15
C VAL A 157 -5.73 4.61 10.40
N PHE A 158 -5.15 3.43 10.24
CA PHE A 158 -5.80 2.17 10.55
C PHE A 158 -6.09 2.07 12.05
N ALA A 159 -5.10 2.38 12.89
CA ALA A 159 -5.24 2.38 14.34
C ALA A 159 -6.35 3.32 14.84
N GLY A 160 -6.41 4.55 14.31
CA GLY A 160 -7.44 5.53 14.63
C GLY A 160 -8.85 5.04 14.26
N ALA A 161 -9.00 4.50 13.05
CA ALA A 161 -10.25 3.92 12.58
C ALA A 161 -10.71 2.74 13.44
N LEU A 162 -9.80 1.83 13.77
CA LEU A 162 -10.11 0.67 14.60
C LEU A 162 -10.52 1.10 16.03
N ALA A 163 -9.86 2.13 16.58
CA ALA A 163 -10.21 2.69 17.89
C ALA A 163 -11.59 3.38 17.89
N GLU A 164 -11.99 4.03 16.79
CA GLU A 164 -13.36 4.54 16.64
C GLU A 164 -14.40 3.42 16.65
N CYS A 165 -14.16 2.35 15.88
CA CYS A 165 -15.02 1.17 15.91
C CYS A 165 -15.07 0.54 17.31
N ALA A 166 -13.94 0.42 18.01
CA ALA A 166 -13.87 -0.11 19.36
C ALA A 166 -14.74 0.68 20.35
N ARG A 167 -14.62 2.02 20.32
CA ARG A 167 -15.45 2.91 21.16
C ARG A 167 -16.93 2.72 20.90
N ALA A 168 -17.36 2.73 19.63
CA ALA A 168 -18.76 2.53 19.28
C ALA A 168 -19.27 1.14 19.68
N LEU A 169 -18.42 0.10 19.54
CA LEU A 169 -18.79 -1.28 19.81
C LEU A 169 -18.94 -1.56 21.31
N SER A 170 -18.20 -0.86 22.17
CA SER A 170 -18.21 -1.03 23.63
C SER A 170 -19.59 -0.91 24.27
N ALA A 171 -20.55 -0.23 23.62
CA ALA A 171 -21.93 -0.13 24.09
C ALA A 171 -22.74 -1.44 23.92
N TYR A 172 -22.25 -2.39 23.14
CA TYR A 172 -22.97 -3.60 22.75
C TYR A 172 -22.27 -4.89 23.17
N VAL A 173 -21.00 -4.86 23.56
CA VAL A 173 -20.20 -6.06 23.86
C VAL A 173 -19.53 -5.98 25.22
N GLU A 174 -19.23 -7.14 25.81
CA GLU A 174 -18.53 -7.26 27.11
C GLU A 174 -17.02 -7.53 26.97
N TRP A 175 -16.48 -7.41 25.76
CA TRP A 175 -15.08 -7.66 25.42
C TRP A 175 -14.46 -6.46 24.70
N ASP A 176 -13.13 -6.34 24.74
CA ASP A 176 -12.41 -5.25 24.07
C ASP A 176 -11.94 -5.65 22.66
N LEU A 177 -12.25 -4.83 21.66
CA LEU A 177 -11.90 -5.10 20.27
C LEU A 177 -10.39 -5.07 20.01
N LEU A 178 -9.67 -4.17 20.65
CA LEU A 178 -8.23 -4.06 20.46
C LEU A 178 -7.52 -5.25 21.10
N ASP A 179 -8.02 -5.75 22.24
CA ASP A 179 -7.51 -6.96 22.88
C ASP A 179 -7.73 -8.20 22.01
N VAL A 180 -8.90 -8.32 21.37
CA VAL A 180 -9.18 -9.39 20.39
C VAL A 180 -8.22 -9.32 19.20
N VAL A 181 -7.97 -8.13 18.64
CA VAL A 181 -7.05 -7.93 17.50
C VAL A 181 -5.60 -8.21 17.89
N ARG A 182 -5.18 -7.79 19.09
CA ARG A 182 -3.82 -8.03 19.63
C ARG A 182 -3.62 -9.44 20.16
N GLN A 183 -4.67 -10.25 20.25
CA GLN A 183 -4.63 -11.59 20.84
C GLN A 183 -4.16 -11.57 22.30
N VAL A 184 -4.64 -10.61 23.09
CA VAL A 184 -4.34 -10.55 24.53
C VAL A 184 -4.88 -11.80 25.20
N GLU A 185 -4.11 -12.38 26.12
CA GLU A 185 -4.52 -13.55 26.89
C GLU A 185 -5.87 -13.30 27.60
N GLY A 186 -6.83 -14.19 27.41
CA GLY A 186 -8.19 -14.05 27.93
C GLY A 186 -9.19 -13.29 27.04
N ALA A 187 -8.74 -12.69 25.95
CA ALA A 187 -9.65 -12.15 24.93
C ALA A 187 -10.41 -13.29 24.22
N PRO A 188 -11.68 -13.08 23.85
CA PRO A 188 -12.45 -14.12 23.18
C PRO A 188 -11.94 -14.40 21.76
N GLY A 189 -12.05 -15.65 21.33
CA GLY A 189 -11.63 -16.11 20.01
C GLY A 189 -12.66 -15.86 18.90
N PHE A 190 -12.22 -16.11 17.66
CA PHE A 190 -13.06 -16.03 16.46
C PHE A 190 -13.95 -17.25 16.21
N ASP A 191 -13.99 -18.21 17.13
CA ASP A 191 -14.97 -19.30 17.18
C ASP A 191 -16.38 -18.78 17.52
N ARG A 192 -16.46 -17.64 18.22
CA ARG A 192 -17.71 -16.97 18.57
C ARG A 192 -18.17 -16.03 17.46
N VAL A 193 -19.39 -16.28 16.96
CA VAL A 193 -20.01 -15.45 15.90
C VAL A 193 -20.18 -13.99 16.34
N ASP A 194 -20.55 -13.78 17.60
CA ASP A 194 -20.73 -12.47 18.22
C ASP A 194 -19.42 -11.70 18.46
N VAL A 195 -18.27 -12.33 18.18
CA VAL A 195 -16.93 -11.73 18.25
C VAL A 195 -16.36 -11.53 16.84
N VAL A 196 -16.36 -12.60 16.03
CA VAL A 196 -15.78 -12.57 14.68
C VAL A 196 -16.48 -11.57 13.76
N GLN A 197 -17.81 -11.45 13.85
CA GLN A 197 -18.55 -10.56 12.96
C GLN A 197 -18.25 -9.07 13.22
N PRO A 198 -18.37 -8.55 14.46
CA PRO A 198 -17.98 -7.17 14.75
C PRO A 198 -16.48 -6.90 14.53
N ALA A 199 -15.60 -7.85 14.87
CA ALA A 199 -14.16 -7.67 14.65
C ALA A 199 -13.81 -7.59 13.15
N SER A 200 -14.36 -8.47 12.31
CA SER A 200 -14.20 -8.40 10.86
C SER A 200 -14.76 -7.10 10.28
N PHE A 201 -15.92 -6.63 10.76
CA PHE A 201 -16.48 -5.34 10.35
C PHE A 201 -15.50 -4.20 10.64
N ALA A 202 -14.96 -4.13 11.87
CA ALA A 202 -14.06 -3.06 12.25
C ALA A 202 -12.75 -3.07 11.43
N VAL A 203 -12.18 -4.25 11.19
CA VAL A 203 -10.99 -4.39 10.32
C VAL A 203 -11.29 -3.96 8.89
N MET A 204 -12.43 -4.36 8.32
CA MET A 204 -12.84 -3.94 6.98
C MET A 204 -12.99 -2.43 6.86
N VAL A 205 -13.62 -1.77 7.84
CA VAL A 205 -13.78 -0.31 7.88
C VAL A 205 -12.43 0.39 8.02
N ALA A 206 -11.54 -0.12 8.89
CA ALA A 206 -10.21 0.44 9.07
C ALA A 206 -9.33 0.29 7.82
N LEU A 207 -9.40 -0.85 7.11
CA LEU A 207 -8.73 -1.04 5.81
C LEU A 207 -9.29 -0.10 4.74
N ALA A 208 -10.61 0.08 4.66
CA ALA A 208 -11.22 1.00 3.70
C ALA A 208 -10.74 2.44 3.93
N ARG A 209 -10.66 2.88 5.18
CA ARG A 209 -10.10 4.20 5.53
C ARG A 209 -8.62 4.33 5.20
N LEU A 210 -7.84 3.26 5.40
CA LEU A 210 -6.42 3.24 5.03
C LEU A 210 -6.24 3.39 3.52
N TRP A 211 -7.00 2.66 2.70
CA TRP A 211 -6.97 2.81 1.25
C TRP A 211 -7.35 4.23 0.81
N GLN A 212 -8.40 4.80 1.42
CA GLN A 212 -8.82 6.18 1.13
C GLN A 212 -7.76 7.22 1.52
N HIS A 213 -7.01 6.99 2.60
CA HIS A 213 -5.89 7.83 3.00
C HIS A 213 -4.77 7.85 1.97
N TYR A 214 -4.47 6.69 1.37
CA TYR A 214 -3.52 6.59 0.25
C TYR A 214 -4.10 7.06 -1.10
N GLY A 215 -5.28 7.70 -1.11
CA GLY A 215 -5.89 8.30 -2.29
C GLY A 215 -6.75 7.33 -3.12
N VAL A 216 -6.88 6.06 -2.72
CA VAL A 216 -7.74 5.09 -3.40
C VAL A 216 -9.16 5.21 -2.86
N ARG A 217 -10.05 5.81 -3.64
CA ARG A 217 -11.47 5.99 -3.28
C ARG A 217 -12.35 5.08 -4.13
N PRO A 218 -13.35 4.39 -3.53
CA PRO A 218 -14.27 3.56 -4.29
C PRO A 218 -15.29 4.42 -5.06
N ASP A 219 -15.52 4.08 -6.32
CA ASP A 219 -16.66 4.54 -7.13
C ASP A 219 -17.91 3.72 -6.82
N ALA A 220 -17.74 2.47 -6.39
CA ALA A 220 -18.81 1.61 -5.90
C ALA A 220 -18.33 0.71 -4.75
N VAL A 221 -19.28 0.20 -3.99
CA VAL A 221 -19.04 -0.79 -2.94
C VAL A 221 -19.96 -1.99 -3.14
N VAL A 222 -19.47 -3.18 -2.81
CA VAL A 222 -20.29 -4.40 -2.78
C VAL A 222 -19.95 -5.16 -1.51
N GLY A 223 -20.97 -5.62 -0.79
CA GLY A 223 -20.80 -6.49 0.37
C GLY A 223 -21.40 -7.87 0.13
N HIS A 224 -20.85 -8.88 0.79
CA HIS A 224 -21.44 -10.21 0.81
C HIS A 224 -21.97 -10.54 2.21
N SER A 225 -23.29 -10.72 2.34
CA SER A 225 -23.95 -11.01 3.62
C SER A 225 -23.59 -9.94 4.66
N GLN A 226 -22.96 -10.28 5.78
CA GLN A 226 -22.56 -9.28 6.78
C GLN A 226 -21.62 -8.18 6.26
N GLY A 227 -20.87 -8.46 5.19
CA GLY A 227 -19.98 -7.49 4.56
C GLY A 227 -20.74 -6.28 4.00
N GLU A 228 -22.04 -6.42 3.72
CA GLU A 228 -22.91 -5.30 3.31
C GLU A 228 -23.00 -4.22 4.39
N ILE A 229 -22.84 -4.57 5.67
CA ILE A 229 -22.86 -3.58 6.76
C ILE A 229 -21.63 -2.65 6.65
N ALA A 230 -20.45 -3.22 6.38
CA ALA A 230 -19.23 -2.45 6.14
C ALA A 230 -19.32 -1.64 4.84
N ALA A 231 -19.85 -2.23 3.77
CA ALA A 231 -20.08 -1.55 2.50
C ALA A 231 -21.02 -0.34 2.67
N ALA A 232 -22.17 -0.52 3.35
CA ALA A 232 -23.14 0.53 3.61
C ALA A 232 -22.54 1.68 4.45
N HIS A 233 -21.70 1.35 5.43
CA HIS A 233 -20.97 2.37 6.20
C HIS A 233 -19.98 3.15 5.31
N VAL A 234 -19.15 2.44 4.53
CA VAL A 234 -18.12 3.06 3.67
C VAL A 234 -18.74 3.91 2.55
N ALA A 235 -19.91 3.53 2.05
CA ALA A 235 -20.69 4.34 1.10
C ALA A 235 -21.42 5.54 1.75
N GLY A 236 -21.39 5.67 3.08
CA GLY A 236 -22.07 6.74 3.81
C GLY A 236 -23.58 6.53 3.98
N ALA A 237 -24.11 5.35 3.66
CA ALA A 237 -25.52 5.01 3.86
C ALA A 237 -25.86 4.71 5.33
N LEU A 238 -24.88 4.27 6.12
CA LEU A 238 -25.00 4.08 7.57
C LEU A 238 -23.95 4.89 8.32
N SER A 239 -24.38 5.55 9.40
CA SER A 239 -23.45 6.10 10.41
C SER A 239 -22.60 4.98 11.00
N LEU A 240 -21.46 5.31 11.61
CA LEU A 240 -20.64 4.31 12.28
C LEU A 240 -21.43 3.65 13.43
N GLU A 241 -22.16 4.45 14.19
CA GLU A 241 -22.98 4.03 15.32
C GLU A 241 -24.07 3.04 14.88
N ASP A 242 -24.80 3.33 13.80
CA ASP A 242 -25.82 2.44 13.27
C ASP A 242 -25.23 1.17 12.70
N ALA A 243 -24.13 1.26 11.95
CA ALA A 243 -23.46 0.09 11.39
C ALA A 243 -22.94 -0.86 12.49
N VAL A 244 -22.32 -0.28 13.53
CA VAL A 244 -21.86 -1.03 14.71
C VAL A 244 -23.03 -1.67 15.45
N ARG A 245 -24.13 -0.93 15.65
CA ARG A 245 -25.35 -1.47 16.26
C ARG A 245 -25.88 -2.67 15.47
N VAL A 246 -25.96 -2.57 14.14
CA VAL A 246 -26.45 -3.65 13.28
C VAL A 246 -25.56 -4.88 13.39
N VAL A 247 -24.22 -4.74 13.25
CA VAL A 247 -23.32 -5.90 13.29
C VAL A 247 -23.28 -6.56 14.68
N ALA A 248 -23.31 -5.77 15.75
CA ALA A 248 -23.30 -6.30 17.11
C ALA A 248 -24.61 -7.07 17.43
N LEU A 249 -25.77 -6.43 17.25
CA LEU A 249 -27.05 -7.06 17.59
C LEU A 249 -27.37 -8.26 16.68
N ARG A 250 -27.01 -8.19 15.39
CA ARG A 250 -27.17 -9.32 14.45
C ARG A 250 -26.33 -10.52 14.89
N SER A 251 -25.06 -10.29 15.19
CA SER A 251 -24.14 -11.38 15.54
C SER A 251 -24.51 -12.04 16.87
N GLN A 252 -24.98 -11.26 17.85
CA GLN A 252 -25.55 -11.77 19.11
C GLN A 252 -26.83 -12.59 18.89
N ALA A 253 -27.74 -12.13 18.03
CA ALA A 253 -28.95 -12.89 17.71
C ALA A 253 -28.60 -14.25 17.08
N ILE A 254 -27.60 -14.30 16.19
CA ILE A 254 -27.14 -15.55 15.58
C ILE A 254 -26.48 -16.44 16.64
N GLY A 255 -25.49 -15.93 17.37
CA GLY A 255 -24.74 -16.69 18.37
C GLY A 255 -25.62 -17.21 19.51
N GLY A 256 -26.54 -16.38 20.02
CA GLY A 256 -27.36 -16.72 21.19
C GLY A 256 -28.64 -17.50 20.89
N ARG A 257 -29.20 -17.41 19.67
CA ARG A 257 -30.51 -18.04 19.36
C ARG A 257 -30.49 -19.06 18.24
N LEU A 258 -29.57 -18.95 17.28
CA LEU A 258 -29.59 -19.74 16.05
C LEU A 258 -28.43 -20.74 15.97
N ALA A 259 -27.37 -20.55 16.75
CA ALA A 259 -26.24 -21.48 16.81
C ALA A 259 -26.73 -22.92 17.09
N GLY A 260 -26.25 -23.87 16.28
CA GLY A 260 -26.61 -25.29 16.38
C GLY A 260 -27.98 -25.69 15.81
N ARG A 261 -28.77 -24.75 15.26
CA ARG A 261 -30.12 -25.03 14.70
C ARG A 261 -30.18 -25.14 13.18
N GLY A 262 -29.03 -25.01 12.50
CA GLY A 262 -28.93 -25.07 11.04
C GLY A 262 -27.48 -25.12 10.60
N GLY A 263 -27.25 -25.33 9.30
CA GLY A 263 -25.94 -25.40 8.70
C GLY A 263 -25.92 -24.82 7.28
N MET A 264 -24.72 -24.56 6.78
CA MET A 264 -24.48 -24.10 5.41
C MET A 264 -23.49 -25.03 4.75
N MET A 265 -23.64 -25.24 3.44
CA MET A 265 -22.75 -26.07 2.63
C MET A 265 -22.48 -25.38 1.30
N PHE A 266 -21.23 -25.38 0.88
CA PHE A 266 -20.83 -24.98 -0.48
C PHE A 266 -20.98 -26.18 -1.41
N LEU A 267 -21.64 -25.98 -2.55
CA LEU A 267 -21.84 -27.01 -3.59
C LEU A 267 -21.07 -26.61 -4.85
N PRO A 268 -20.03 -27.37 -5.26
CA PRO A 268 -19.26 -27.09 -6.48
C PRO A 268 -20.02 -27.60 -7.72
N VAL A 269 -21.23 -27.09 -7.95
CA VAL A 269 -22.02 -27.41 -9.14
C VAL A 269 -22.03 -26.19 -10.07
N SER A 270 -21.64 -26.39 -11.32
CA SER A 270 -21.87 -25.41 -12.38
C SER A 270 -23.37 -25.37 -12.69
N ARG A 271 -23.92 -24.17 -12.95
CA ARG A 271 -25.26 -24.03 -13.53
C ARG A 271 -25.30 -24.62 -14.93
#